data_AF-A0A359E6M8-F1
#
_entry.id   AF-A0A359E6M8-F1
#
_cell.length_a   1.000
_cell.length_b   1.000
_cell.length_c   1.000
_cell.angle_alpha   90.00
_cell.angle_beta   90.00
_cell.angle_gamma   90.00
#
_symmetry.space_group_name_H-M   'P 1'
#
loop_
_entity.id
_entity.type
_entity.pdbx_description
1 polymer ?
#
loop_
_entity_poly.entity_id
_entity_poly.type
_entity_poly.pdbx_seq_one_letter_code
_entity_poly.pdbx_strand_id
1 'polypeptide(L)'
;RLDEWLTQNKNGSMSWMENHFEKRVDPTLLVPGSKTVVSVLASYYHPSHDKQIGVKNEPLIAKYAHGRDYHKVLKKKLKKLFNFTEELLGGLEGRIFVD
;
A
#
# COMPACT_ATOMS: atom_id res chain seq x y z
N ARG A 1 -15.79 -9.48 -9.02
CA ARG A 1 -14.41 -8.95 -9.21
C ARG A 1 -13.42 -9.39 -8.12
N LEU A 2 -13.62 -9.15 -6.81
CA LEU A 2 -12.80 -9.80 -5.76
C LEU A 2 -13.40 -11.13 -5.31
N ASP A 3 -14.70 -11.14 -5.03
CA ASP A 3 -15.46 -12.34 -4.67
C ASP A 3 -15.24 -13.49 -5.69
N GLU A 4 -15.54 -13.27 -6.96
CA GLU A 4 -15.25 -14.22 -8.05
C GLU A 4 -13.80 -14.70 -8.10
N TRP A 5 -12.83 -13.86 -7.74
CA TRP A 5 -11.41 -14.21 -7.77
C TRP A 5 -11.04 -15.14 -6.60
N LEU A 6 -11.61 -14.88 -5.41
CA LEU A 6 -11.48 -15.74 -4.24
C LEU A 6 -12.22 -17.07 -4.42
N THR A 7 -13.44 -17.03 -4.96
CA THR A 7 -14.25 -18.23 -5.25
C THR A 7 -13.56 -19.14 -6.29
N GLN A 8 -12.72 -18.57 -7.16
CA GLN A 8 -11.89 -19.32 -8.11
C GLN A 8 -10.53 -19.75 -7.51
N ASN A 9 -10.32 -19.59 -6.19
CA ASN A 9 -9.12 -19.93 -5.45
C ASN A 9 -7.82 -19.33 -6.06
N LYS A 10 -7.93 -18.12 -6.61
CA LYS A 10 -6.78 -17.45 -7.26
C LYS A 10 -5.82 -16.81 -6.25
N ASN A 11 -6.14 -16.86 -4.95
CA ASN A 11 -5.28 -16.40 -3.85
C ASN A 11 -4.17 -17.39 -3.48
N GLY A 12 -4.16 -18.62 -4.01
CA GLY A 12 -3.11 -19.60 -3.70
C GLY A 12 -3.03 -19.87 -2.20
N SER A 13 -1.88 -19.64 -1.58
CA SER A 13 -1.69 -19.81 -0.13
C SER A 13 -2.05 -18.56 0.70
N MET A 14 -2.51 -17.47 0.07
CA MET A 14 -2.84 -16.22 0.76
C MET A 14 -4.24 -16.29 1.41
N SER A 15 -4.44 -17.18 2.37
CA SER A 15 -5.72 -17.35 3.07
C SER A 15 -6.20 -16.06 3.76
N TRP A 16 -5.27 -15.19 4.14
CA TRP A 16 -5.59 -13.88 4.71
C TRP A 16 -6.34 -12.92 3.75
N MET A 17 -6.35 -13.21 2.44
CA MET A 17 -7.14 -12.46 1.46
C MET A 17 -8.65 -12.65 1.64
N GLU A 18 -9.08 -13.78 2.22
CA GLU A 18 -10.48 -14.07 2.53
C GLU A 18 -10.93 -13.38 3.82
N ASN A 19 -9.97 -13.09 4.72
CA ASN A 19 -10.27 -12.44 5.98
C ASN A 19 -10.82 -11.02 5.75
N HIS A 20 -11.85 -10.68 6.54
CA HIS A 20 -12.45 -9.34 6.58
C HIS A 20 -12.90 -8.82 5.21
N PHE A 21 -13.43 -9.70 4.34
CA PHE A 21 -13.87 -9.36 2.98
C PHE A 21 -14.66 -8.05 2.90
N GLU A 22 -15.68 -7.89 3.75
CA GLU A 22 -16.54 -6.70 3.76
C GLU A 22 -15.73 -5.41 3.96
N LYS A 23 -14.74 -5.41 4.87
CA LYS A 23 -13.88 -4.25 5.13
C LYS A 23 -12.94 -3.92 3.95
N ARG A 24 -12.72 -4.84 3.02
CA ARG A 24 -11.89 -4.63 1.81
C ARG A 24 -12.68 -3.97 0.68
N VAL A 25 -13.99 -4.21 0.63
CA VAL A 25 -14.87 -3.69 -0.42
C VAL A 25 -15.68 -2.47 0.04
N ASP A 26 -15.84 -2.28 1.34
CA ASP A 26 -16.53 -1.14 1.93
C ASP A 26 -15.61 -0.35 2.89
N PRO A 27 -15.07 0.81 2.46
CA PRO A 27 -14.22 1.65 3.30
C PRO A 27 -14.97 2.26 4.50
N THR A 28 -16.30 2.34 4.46
CA THR A 28 -17.09 2.91 5.58
C THR A 28 -17.02 2.03 6.83
N LEU A 29 -16.72 0.73 6.66
CA LEU A 29 -16.48 -0.21 7.76
C LEU A 29 -15.09 -0.04 8.41
N LEU A 30 -14.16 0.67 7.76
CA LEU A 30 -12.84 1.00 8.30
C LEU A 30 -12.82 2.39 8.95
N VAL A 31 -13.49 3.36 8.33
CA VAL A 31 -13.68 4.72 8.84
C VAL A 31 -15.14 5.11 8.57
N PRO A 32 -15.99 5.19 9.61
CA PRO A 32 -17.40 5.53 9.46
C PRO A 32 -17.60 6.83 8.70
N GLY A 33 -18.56 6.84 7.79
CA GLY A 33 -18.89 8.05 7.01
C GLY A 33 -17.94 8.34 5.85
N SER A 34 -16.93 7.52 5.57
CA SER A 34 -16.00 7.68 4.44
C SER A 34 -16.71 7.97 3.11
N LYS A 35 -16.29 9.04 2.43
CA LYS A 35 -16.83 9.46 1.11
C LYS A 35 -15.81 9.42 -0.01
N THR A 36 -14.53 9.36 0.30
CA THR A 36 -13.45 9.49 -0.68
C THR A 36 -12.26 8.65 -0.28
N VAL A 37 -11.62 8.03 -1.27
CA VAL A 37 -10.34 7.33 -1.13
C VAL A 37 -9.33 8.03 -2.01
N VAL A 38 -8.16 8.37 -1.45
CA VAL A 38 -7.05 8.96 -2.18
C VAL A 38 -5.92 7.93 -2.28
N SER A 39 -5.70 7.40 -3.48
CA SER A 39 -4.62 6.46 -3.76
C SER A 39 -3.40 7.20 -4.30
N VAL A 40 -2.23 6.95 -3.72
CA VAL A 40 -0.97 7.55 -4.16
C VAL A 40 -0.01 6.47 -4.66
N LEU A 41 0.82 6.82 -5.63
CA LEU A 41 1.92 5.96 -6.09
C LEU A 41 3.24 6.69 -5.87
N ALA A 42 4.26 5.93 -5.47
CA ALA A 42 5.62 6.43 -5.33
C ALA A 42 6.59 5.47 -6.02
N SER A 43 7.43 6.02 -6.89
CA SER A 43 8.51 5.24 -7.47
C SER A 43 9.53 4.86 -6.39
N TYR A 44 9.88 3.59 -6.36
CA TYR A 44 10.99 3.06 -5.56
C TYR A 44 12.24 2.79 -6.42
N TYR A 45 12.22 3.15 -7.71
CA TYR A 45 13.39 2.97 -8.57
C TYR A 45 14.55 3.87 -8.12
N HIS A 46 15.75 3.30 -8.13
CA HIS A 46 16.99 4.01 -7.90
C HIS A 46 18.04 3.50 -8.90
N PRO A 47 18.87 4.36 -9.52
CA PRO A 47 19.86 3.94 -10.52
C PRO A 47 20.86 2.89 -10.02
N SER A 48 21.11 2.83 -8.71
CA SER A 48 21.97 1.78 -8.13
C SER A 48 21.39 0.37 -8.26
N HIS A 49 20.08 0.22 -8.51
CA HIS A 49 19.44 -1.08 -8.71
C HIS A 49 19.93 -1.80 -9.96
N ASP A 50 20.38 -1.07 -10.97
CA ASP A 50 20.81 -1.68 -12.23
C ASP A 50 22.24 -2.22 -12.15
N LYS A 51 23.02 -1.79 -11.15
CA LYS A 51 24.38 -2.29 -10.88
C LYS A 51 24.42 -3.77 -10.46
N GLN A 52 23.30 -4.30 -9.96
CA GLN A 52 23.20 -5.71 -9.53
C GLN A 52 22.87 -6.64 -10.69
N ILE A 53 22.37 -6.12 -11.81
CA ILE A 53 21.97 -6.93 -12.95
C ILE A 53 23.23 -7.38 -13.70
N GLY A 54 23.43 -8.70 -13.81
CA GLY A 54 24.57 -9.28 -14.53
C GLY A 54 25.77 -9.64 -13.66
N VAL A 55 25.72 -9.42 -12.35
CA VAL A 55 26.72 -9.94 -11.41
C VAL A 55 26.52 -11.45 -11.27
N LYS A 56 27.48 -12.24 -11.78
CA LYS A 56 27.41 -13.70 -11.70
C LYS A 56 27.60 -14.16 -10.25
N ASN A 57 26.85 -15.19 -9.86
CA ASN A 57 26.92 -15.88 -8.57
C ASN A 57 26.43 -15.10 -7.34
N GLU A 58 25.67 -14.00 -7.52
CA GLU A 58 25.01 -13.30 -6.42
C GLU A 58 23.48 -13.41 -6.53
N PRO A 59 22.77 -13.75 -5.43
CA PRO A 59 21.31 -13.73 -5.43
C PRO A 59 20.77 -12.31 -5.51
N LEU A 60 19.68 -12.11 -6.24
CA LEU A 60 19.01 -10.82 -6.35
C LEU A 60 17.87 -10.70 -5.35
N ILE A 61 17.79 -9.54 -4.70
CA ILE A 61 16.66 -9.15 -3.85
C ILE A 61 15.74 -8.26 -4.69
N ALA A 62 14.43 -8.36 -4.46
CA ALA A 62 13.47 -7.51 -5.15
C ALA A 62 13.72 -6.03 -4.83
N LYS A 63 13.69 -5.17 -5.86
CA LYS A 63 14.01 -3.73 -5.74
C LYS A 63 13.17 -2.99 -4.68
N TYR A 64 11.93 -3.42 -4.41
CA TYR A 64 11.07 -2.80 -3.39
C TYR A 64 11.54 -3.08 -1.94
N ALA A 65 12.35 -4.12 -1.74
CA ALA A 65 12.88 -4.51 -0.43
C ALA A 65 14.26 -3.88 -0.15
N HIS A 66 14.76 -3.04 -1.06
CA HIS A 66 16.04 -2.35 -0.87
C HIS A 66 15.91 -1.11 0.01
N GLY A 67 16.93 -0.87 0.83
CA GLY A 67 17.03 0.32 1.66
C GLY A 67 16.08 0.28 2.86
N ARG A 68 15.45 1.42 3.15
CA ARG A 68 14.55 1.54 4.31
C ARG A 68 13.17 1.02 3.95
N ASP A 69 12.62 0.17 4.82
CA ASP A 69 11.24 -0.31 4.80
C ASP A 69 10.24 0.78 4.35
N TYR A 70 9.60 0.53 3.20
CA TYR A 70 8.73 1.51 2.55
C TYR A 70 7.50 1.85 3.40
N HIS A 71 7.02 0.93 4.24
CA HIS A 71 5.89 1.18 5.12
C HIS A 71 6.16 2.40 6.00
N LYS A 72 7.37 2.50 6.56
CA LYS A 72 7.78 3.63 7.41
C LYS A 72 7.93 4.91 6.60
N VAL A 73 8.52 4.82 5.41
CA VAL A 73 8.77 5.98 4.54
C VAL A 73 7.45 6.57 4.03
N LEU A 74 6.58 5.74 3.47
CA LEU A 74 5.30 6.16 2.90
C LEU A 74 4.33 6.61 4.00
N LYS A 75 4.23 5.90 5.14
CA LYS A 75 3.37 6.33 6.25
C LYS A 75 3.72 7.73 6.75
N LYS A 76 5.02 8.06 6.84
CA LYS A 76 5.47 9.41 7.21
C LYS A 76 5.09 10.45 6.15
N LYS A 77 5.21 10.14 4.86
CA LYS A 77 4.83 11.04 3.75
C LYS A 77 3.32 11.26 3.69
N LEU A 78 2.54 10.19 3.83
CA LEU A 78 1.08 10.23 3.88
C LEU A 78 0.57 11.02 5.08
N LYS A 79 1.22 10.92 6.24
CA LYS A 79 0.88 11.76 7.40
C LYS A 79 1.09 13.25 7.11
N LYS A 80 2.17 13.61 6.43
CA LYS A 80 2.39 14.99 6.00
C LYS A 80 1.31 15.47 5.02
N LEU A 81 0.93 14.62 4.06
CA LEU A 81 -0.14 14.93 3.12
C LEU A 81 -1.47 15.12 3.84
N PHE A 82 -1.82 14.21 4.75
CA PHE A 82 -3.05 14.30 5.54
C PHE A 82 -3.10 15.61 6.34
N ASN A 83 -2.04 15.90 7.11
CA ASN A 83 -1.95 17.12 7.90
C ASN A 83 -2.06 18.39 7.04
N PHE A 84 -1.38 18.42 5.89
CA PHE A 84 -1.47 19.55 4.95
C PHE A 84 -2.91 19.78 4.47
N THR A 85 -3.63 18.71 4.11
CA THR A 85 -5.02 18.81 3.67
C THR A 85 -5.96 19.22 4.81
N GLU A 86 -5.73 18.70 6.02
CA GLU A 86 -6.47 19.09 7.22
C GLU A 86 -6.27 20.58 7.56
N GLU A 87 -5.03 21.08 7.51
CA GLU A 87 -4.71 22.50 7.69
C GLU A 87 -5.39 23.39 6.64
N LEU A 88 -5.53 22.89 5.41
CA LEU A 88 -6.13 23.63 4.29
C LEU A 88 -7.66 23.70 4.37
N LEU A 89 -8.33 22.58 4.71
CA LEU A 89 -9.78 22.46 4.61
C LEU A 89 -10.50 22.49 5.97
N GLY A 90 -9.82 22.10 7.05
CA GLY A 90 -10.39 21.95 8.38
C GLY A 90 -11.36 20.76 8.50
N GLY A 91 -11.47 20.19 9.70
CA GLY A 91 -12.50 19.18 10.04
C GLY A 91 -12.39 17.86 9.28
N LEU A 92 -11.21 17.54 8.73
CA LEU A 92 -10.97 16.30 8.01
C LEU A 92 -10.76 15.14 8.97
N GLU A 93 -11.63 14.14 8.88
CA GLU A 93 -11.45 12.85 9.52
C GLU A 93 -10.99 11.81 8.50
N GLY A 94 -10.05 10.97 8.89
CA GLY A 94 -9.55 9.95 7.98
C GLY A 94 -8.51 9.04 8.60
N ARG A 95 -8.12 8.03 7.82
CA ARG A 95 -7.12 7.05 8.22
C ARG A 95 -6.15 6.77 7.08
N ILE A 96 -4.88 6.65 7.44
CA ILE A 96 -3.79 6.38 6.52
C ILE A 96 -3.51 4.88 6.52
N PHE A 97 -3.41 4.31 5.32
CA PHE A 97 -3.05 2.92 5.08
C PHE A 97 -1.80 2.84 4.21
N VAL A 98 -0.94 1.85 4.49
CA VAL A 98 0.19 1.43 3.66
C VAL A 98 0.39 -0.06 3.91
N ASP A 99 0.47 -0.81 2.82
CA ASP A 99 0.79 -2.23 2.77
C ASP A 99 1.12 -2.56 1.31
#